data_AF-A0A925HW46-F1
#
_entry.id   AF-A0A925HW46-F1
#
_cell.length_a   1.000
_cell.length_b   1.000
_cell.length_c   1.000
_cell.angle_alpha   90.00
_cell.angle_beta   90.00
_cell.angle_gamma   90.00
#
_symmetry.space_group_name_H-M   'P 1'
#
loop_
_entity.id
_entity.type
_entity.pdbx_description
1 polymer ?
#
loop_
_entity_poly.entity_id
_entity_poly.type
_entity_poly.pdbx_seq_one_letter_code
_entity_poly.pdbx_strand_id
1 'polypeptide(L)' 'MSEIIPYTEPMRHELIAVWEASVRATHNFLNPDDIDFYKTIFKKIDFNSFSVYCAFAGLKFIGFIGVSDGKIEML' A
#
# COMPACT_ATOMS: atom_id res chain seq x y z
N MET A 1 -13.70 6.69 -15.00
CA MET A 1 -12.32 6.79 -15.51
C MET A 1 -11.40 6.45 -14.34
N SER A 2 -10.36 5.67 -14.59
CA SER A 2 -9.38 5.30 -13.56
C SER A 2 -8.16 6.21 -13.69
N GLU A 3 -7.60 6.65 -12.57
CA GLU A 3 -6.45 7.55 -12.52
C GLU A 3 -5.37 6.95 -11.63
N ILE A 4 -4.10 7.19 -11.95
CA ILE A 4 -2.95 6.83 -11.11
C ILE A 4 -2.22 8.12 -10.77
N ILE A 5 -2.08 8.41 -9.48
CA ILE A 5 -1.43 9.62 -8.97
C ILE A 5 -0.34 9.27 -7.96
N PRO A 6 0.69 10.13 -7.78
CA PRO A 6 1.67 9.95 -6.71
C PRO A 6 0.98 9.90 -5.34
N TYR A 7 1.53 9.07 -4.45
CA TYR A 7 1.09 9.01 -3.07
C TYR A 7 1.21 10.37 -2.38
N THR A 8 0.27 10.64 -1.46
CA THR A 8 0.35 11.74 -0.50
C THR A 8 -0.12 11.27 0.87
N GLU A 9 0.36 11.90 1.94
CA GLU A 9 0.01 11.54 3.33
C GLU A 9 -1.47 11.29 3.62
N PRO A 10 -2.44 12.07 3.10
CA PRO A 10 -3.86 11.81 3.31
C PRO A 10 -4.31 10.40 2.88
N MET A 11 -3.59 9.76 1.95
CA MET A 11 -3.90 8.42 1.43
C MET A 11 -3.38 7.29 2.32
N ARG A 12 -2.62 7.59 3.39
CA ARG A 12 -1.99 6.59 4.29
C ARG A 12 -2.95 5.51 4.75
N HIS A 13 -4.13 5.90 5.23
CA HIS A 13 -5.09 4.96 5.80
C HIS A 13 -5.59 3.97 4.74
N GLU A 14 -5.94 4.45 3.55
CA GLU A 14 -6.41 3.62 2.44
C GLU A 14 -5.30 2.68 1.94
N LEU A 15 -4.07 3.18 1.81
CA LEU A 15 -2.91 2.36 1.42
C LEU A 15 -2.70 1.20 2.39
N ILE A 16 -2.66 1.48 3.70
CA ILE A 16 -2.46 0.44 4.73
C ILE A 16 -3.64 -0.55 4.75
N ALA A 17 -4.87 -0.06 4.57
CA ALA A 17 -6.06 -0.90 4.54
C ALA A 17 -6.06 -1.86 3.34
N VAL A 18 -5.74 -1.35 2.14
CA VAL A 18 -5.63 -2.19 0.94
C VAL A 18 -4.48 -3.18 1.05
N TRP A 19 -3.31 -2.74 1.54
CA TRP A 19 -2.18 -3.66 1.79
C TRP A 19 -2.59 -4.81 2.71
N GLU A 20 -3.19 -4.51 3.86
CA GLU A 20 -3.58 -5.55 4.82
C GLU A 20 -4.61 -6.50 4.23
N ALA A 21 -5.61 -5.98 3.53
CA ALA A 21 -6.63 -6.79 2.87
C ALA A 21 -6.01 -7.72 1.82
N SER A 22 -5.09 -7.20 1.00
CA SER A 22 -4.37 -7.98 -0.02
C SER A 22 -3.52 -9.08 0.60
N VAL A 23 -2.74 -8.76 1.63
CA VAL A 23 -1.87 -9.72 2.33
C VAL A 23 -2.70 -10.81 2.99
N ARG A 24 -3.75 -10.46 3.74
CA ARG A 24 -4.62 -11.45 4.40
C ARG A 24 -5.38 -12.34 3.40
N ALA A 25 -5.63 -11.88 2.18
CA ALA A 25 -6.35 -12.66 1.16
C ALA A 25 -5.44 -13.60 0.36
N THR A 26 -4.13 -13.34 0.29
CA THR A 26 -3.22 -14.03 -0.65
C THR A 26 -1.98 -14.62 -0.01
N HIS A 27 -1.50 -14.05 1.10
CA HIS A 27 -0.29 -14.47 1.80
C HIS A 27 -0.62 -15.36 2.99
N ASN A 28 -1.41 -16.41 2.76
CA ASN A 28 -1.87 -17.36 3.79
C ASN A 28 -0.73 -18.11 4.50
N PHE A 29 0.51 -17.97 4.02
CA PHE A 29 1.72 -18.50 4.62
C PHE A 29 2.27 -17.62 5.77
N LEU A 30 1.81 -16.37 5.91
CA LEU A 30 2.20 -15.48 7.00
C LEU A 30 1.34 -15.73 8.25
N ASN A 31 1.94 -15.61 9.43
CA ASN A 31 1.19 -15.61 10.68
C ASN A 31 0.43 -14.29 10.83
N PRO A 32 -0.86 -14.29 11.25
CA PRO A 32 -1.60 -13.07 11.59
C PRO A 32 -0.84 -12.07 12.48
N ASP A 33 -0.06 -12.55 13.45
CA ASP A 33 0.72 -11.69 14.35
C ASP A 33 1.83 -10.91 13.61
N ASP A 34 2.43 -11.53 12.59
CA ASP A 34 3.44 -10.86 11.75
C ASP A 34 2.80 -9.74 10.91
N ILE A 35 1.58 -9.97 10.40
CA ILE A 35 0.83 -8.95 9.65
C ILE A 35 0.57 -7.73 10.54
N ASP A 36 0.15 -7.95 11.80
CA ASP A 36 -0.10 -6.87 12.76
C ASP A 36 1.20 -6.13 13.16
N PHE A 37 2.31 -6.85 13.24
CA PHE A 37 3.64 -6.26 13.43
C PHE A 37 4.03 -5.34 12.25
N TYR A 38 3.96 -5.82 11.01
CA TYR A 38 4.28 -5.00 9.83
C TYR A 38 3.34 -3.79 9.68
N LYS A 39 2.05 -3.95 9.99
CA LYS A 39 1.08 -2.85 10.01
C LYS A 39 1.52 -1.73 10.97
N THR A 40 2.13 -2.09 12.10
CA THR A 40 2.66 -1.11 13.07
C THR A 40 3.87 -0.35 12.53
N ILE A 41 4.71 -1.00 11.72
CA ILE A 41 5.83 -0.36 11.02
C ILE A 41 5.30 0.61 9.95
N PHE A 42 4.31 0.19 9.16
CA PHE A 42 3.73 1.00 8.09
C PHE A 42 3.05 2.28 8.59
N LYS A 43 2.51 2.26 9.81
CA LYS A 43 2.01 3.47 10.48
C LYS A 43 3.10 4.51 10.77
N LYS A 44 4.36 4.11 10.86
CA LYS A 44 5.51 4.96 11.24
C LYS A 44 6.39 5.33 10.05
N ILE A 45 6.36 4.53 8.99
CA ILE A 45 7.10 4.78 7.75
C ILE A 45 6.62 6.08 7.09
N ASP A 46 7.55 6.86 6.57
CA ASP A 46 7.23 7.94 5.63
C ASP A 46 7.15 7.37 4.22
N PHE A 47 5.92 7.22 3.70
CA PHE A 47 5.72 6.68 2.35
C PHE A 47 6.13 7.68 1.26
N ASN A 48 6.22 8.98 1.55
CA ASN A 48 6.68 9.98 0.56
C ASN A 48 8.19 9.89 0.30
N SER A 49 8.94 9.24 1.19
CA SER A 49 10.35 8.91 0.97
C SER A 49 10.55 7.81 -0.10
N PHE A 50 9.46 7.22 -0.61
CA PHE A 50 9.47 6.19 -1.64
C PHE A 50 8.70 6.64 -2.89
N SER A 51 8.99 6.04 -4.04
CA SER A 51 8.17 6.22 -5.24
C SER A 51 6.94 5.31 -5.19
N VAL A 52 5.90 5.79 -4.51
CA VAL A 52 4.61 5.12 -4.40
C VAL A 52 3.56 5.85 -5.23
N TYR A 53 2.75 5.08 -5.94
CA TYR A 53 1.63 5.57 -6.75
C TYR A 53 0.34 4.89 -6.31
N CYS A 54 -0.76 5.63 -6.32
CA CYS A 54 -2.08 5.18 -5.89
C CYS A 54 -3.06 5.24 -7.06
N ALA A 55 -3.83 4.16 -7.22
CA ALA A 55 -4.84 4.04 -8.26
C ALA A 55 -6.22 4.35 -7.70
N PHE A 56 -6.99 5.14 -8.45
CA PHE A 56 -8.34 5.55 -8.13
C PHE A 56 -9.32 5.22 -9.25
N ALA A 57 -10.53 4.81 -8.90
CA ALA A 57 -11.67 4.76 -9.79
C ALA A 57 -12.68 5.85 -9.39
N GLY A 58 -12.59 7.01 -10.02
CA GLY A 58 -13.26 8.22 -9.53
C GLY A 58 -12.66 8.63 -8.18
N LEU A 59 -13.48 8.69 -7.13
CA LEU A 59 -13.02 9.03 -5.76
C LEU A 59 -12.61 7.80 -4.94
N LYS A 60 -12.75 6.58 -5.49
CA LYS A 60 -12.49 5.34 -4.76
C LYS A 60 -11.02 4.94 -4.90
N PHE A 61 -10.31 4.79 -3.79
CA PHE A 61 -8.99 4.17 -3.75
C PHE A 61 -9.13 2.67 -4.08
N ILE A 62 -8.38 2.19 -5.07
CA ILE A 62 -8.50 0.79 -5.55
C ILE A 62 -7.18 0.02 -5.52
N GLY A 63 -6.06 0.68 -5.23
CA GLY A 63 -4.75 0.02 -5.19
C GLY A 63 -3.60 1.00 -5.06
N PHE A 64 -2.41 0.46 -4.86
CA PHE A 64 -1.18 1.21 -4.91
C PHE A 64 -0.06 0.33 -5.46
N ILE A 65 1.06 0.95 -5.81
CA ILE A 65 2.27 0.27 -6.24
C ILE A 65 3.50 1.07 -5.80
N GLY A 66 4.48 0.39 -5.22
CA GLY A 66 5.81 0.96 -4.99
C GLY A 66 6.79 0.52 -6.06
N VAL A 67 7.59 1.46 -6.57
CA VAL A 67 8.62 1.19 -7.57
C VAL A 67 9.98 1.70 -7.13
N SER A 68 11.04 1.03 -7.55
CA SER A 68 12.42 1.46 -7.36
C SER A 68 13.28 0.89 -8.49
N ASP A 69 14.19 1.68 -9.04
CA ASP A 69 15.16 1.24 -10.06
C ASP A 69 14.56 0.43 -11.23
N GLY A 70 13.41 0.87 -11.72
CA GLY A 70 12.70 0.21 -12.84
C GLY A 70 12.01 -1.11 -12.46
N LYS A 71 11.86 -1.40 -11.17
CA LYS A 71 11.20 -2.59 -10.63
C LYS A 71 9.99 -2.25 -9.78
N ILE A 72 9.13 -3.23 -9.62
CA ILE A 72 8.02 -3.22 -8.66
C ILE A 72 8.54 -3.82 -7.35
N GLU A 73 8.39 -3.11 -6.24
CA GLU A 73 9.02 -3.46 -4.95
C GLU A 73 8.00 -3.56 -3.77
N MET A 74 6.83 -2.93 -3.89
CA MET A 74 5.76 -3.05 -2.88
C MET A 74 4.45 -3.45 -3.55
N LEU A 75 4.03 -4.70 -3.31
CA LEU A 75 2.74 -5.30 -3.65
C LEU A 75 2.05 -5.79 -2.37
#